data_AF-A0A554I7R7-F1
#
_entry.id   AF-A0A554I7R7-F1
#
_cell.length_a   1.000
_cell.length_b   1.000
_cell.length_c   1.000
_cell.angle_alpha   90.00
_cell.angle_beta   90.00
_cell.angle_gamma   90.00
#
_symmetry.space_group_name_H-M   'P 1'
#
loop_
_entity.id
_entity.type
_entity.pdbx_description
1 polymer ?
#
loop_
_entity_poly.entity_id
_entity_poly.type
_entity_poly.pdbx_seq_one_letter_code
_entity_poly.pdbx_strand_id
1 'polypeptide(L)'
;KVETAVRIVHKPTGIVVASREERTQHANREKAMDVLRAKLFEAQREQAVGSVDQIRKEQVGTADRSEKIRTYNFPDDRITDHRIGKKWSNLEKILEGDFDKIADAFK
;
A
#
# COMPACT_ATOMS: atom_id res chain seq x y z
N LYS A 1 15.35 36.03 -33.50
CA LYS A 1 14.71 35.66 -32.21
C LYS A 1 15.05 34.20 -31.96
N VAL A 2 15.74 33.86 -30.87
CA VAL A 2 16.18 32.48 -30.59
C VAL A 2 15.17 31.83 -29.65
N GLU A 3 14.60 30.70 -30.03
CA GLU A 3 13.62 29.95 -29.23
C GLU A 3 14.35 28.87 -28.41
N THR A 4 14.67 29.19 -27.16
CA THR A 4 15.46 28.29 -26.28
C THR A 4 14.60 27.47 -25.32
N ALA A 5 13.33 27.83 -25.12
CA ALA A 5 12.42 27.15 -24.21
C ALA A 5 12.02 25.76 -24.73
N VAL A 6 11.97 24.78 -23.83
CA VAL A 6 11.61 23.39 -24.15
C VAL A 6 10.39 22.97 -23.33
N ARG A 7 9.44 22.29 -23.99
CA ARG A 7 8.29 21.65 -23.36
C ARG A 7 8.27 20.18 -23.77
N ILE A 8 8.27 19.29 -22.79
CA ILE A 8 8.24 17.84 -22.97
C ILE A 8 6.91 17.31 -22.42
N VAL A 9 6.28 16.41 -23.17
CA VAL A 9 5.06 15.72 -22.79
C VAL A 9 5.34 14.22 -22.78
N HIS A 10 5.16 13.59 -21.64
CA HIS A 10 5.19 12.13 -21.55
C HIS A 10 3.82 11.58 -21.97
N LYS A 11 3.72 11.12 -23.23
CA LYS A 11 2.45 10.66 -23.81
C LYS A 11 1.71 9.61 -22.97
N PRO A 12 2.39 8.59 -22.39
CA PRO A 12 1.68 7.55 -21.62
C PRO A 12 1.03 8.06 -20.33
N THR A 13 1.67 8.98 -19.60
CA THR A 13 1.14 9.48 -18.30
C THR A 13 0.51 10.86 -18.40
N GLY A 14 0.60 11.53 -19.55
CA GLY A 14 0.13 12.90 -19.74
C GLY A 14 0.95 13.97 -19.02
N ILE A 15 2.02 13.61 -18.29
CA ILE A 15 2.82 14.57 -17.51
C ILE A 15 3.54 15.54 -18.46
N VAL A 16 3.37 16.82 -18.19
CA VAL A 16 4.00 17.91 -18.95
C VAL A 16 5.04 18.60 -18.07
N VAL A 17 6.23 18.78 -18.64
CA VAL A 17 7.33 19.53 -18.02
C VAL A 17 7.83 20.58 -19.00
N ALA A 18 8.09 21.78 -18.52
CA ALA A 18 8.65 22.87 -19.31
C ALA A 18 9.89 23.43 -18.62
N SER A 19 10.90 23.82 -19.41
CA SER A 19 12.14 24.44 -18.94
C SER A 19 12.53 25.61 -19.85
N ARG A 20 12.95 26.72 -19.23
CA ARG A 20 13.32 27.99 -19.91
C ARG A 20 14.51 28.70 -19.26
N GLU A 21 15.20 28.02 -18.35
CA GLU A 21 16.23 28.64 -17.51
C GLU A 21 17.55 28.86 -18.24
N GLU A 22 17.86 27.98 -19.20
CA GLU A 22 19.15 27.95 -19.85
C GLU A 22 19.19 28.73 -21.17
N ARG A 23 20.41 29.12 -21.54
CA ARG A 23 20.71 29.86 -22.78
C ARG A 23 20.59 28.98 -24.02
N THR A 24 20.64 27.66 -23.90
CA THR A 24 20.57 26.73 -25.03
C THR A 24 19.37 25.80 -24.88
N GLN A 25 18.79 25.41 -26.03
CA GLN A 25 17.69 24.45 -26.07
C GLN A 25 18.09 23.09 -25.49
N HIS A 26 19.34 22.65 -25.74
CA HIS A 26 19.84 21.36 -25.25
C HIS A 26 19.87 21.30 -23.71
N ALA A 27 20.42 22.33 -23.07
CA ALA A 27 20.49 22.37 -21.62
C ALA A 27 19.08 22.47 -20.99
N ASN A 28 18.15 23.21 -21.61
CA ASN A 28 16.75 23.20 -21.19
C ASN A 28 16.08 21.83 -21.36
N ARG A 29 16.44 21.07 -22.41
CA ARG A 29 15.93 19.72 -22.65
C ARG A 29 16.42 18.73 -21.60
N GLU A 30 17.70 18.78 -21.23
CA GLU A 30 18.28 17.92 -20.18
C GLU A 30 17.59 18.16 -18.84
N LYS A 31 17.50 19.43 -18.40
CA LYS A 31 16.76 19.80 -17.18
C LYS A 31 15.31 19.32 -17.21
N ALA A 32 14.60 19.54 -18.34
CA ALA A 32 13.22 19.09 -18.47
C ALA A 32 13.09 17.57 -18.40
N MET A 33 14.06 16.82 -18.93
CA MET A 33 14.08 15.34 -18.84
C MET A 33 14.34 14.86 -17.42
N ASP A 34 15.24 15.50 -16.67
CA ASP A 34 15.53 15.12 -15.28
C ASP A 34 14.34 15.37 -14.37
N VAL A 35 13.68 16.52 -14.51
CA VAL A 35 12.42 16.81 -13.81
C VAL A 35 11.32 15.83 -14.20
N LEU A 36 11.22 15.47 -15.49
CA LEU A 36 10.24 14.49 -15.95
C LEU A 36 10.49 13.10 -15.35
N ARG A 37 11.75 12.65 -15.29
CA ARG A 37 12.13 11.38 -14.63
C ARG A 37 11.75 11.37 -13.16
N ALA A 38 12.06 12.45 -12.43
CA ALA A 38 11.73 12.57 -11.01
C ALA A 38 10.21 12.46 -10.79
N LYS A 39 9.40 13.18 -11.58
CA LYS A 39 7.93 13.12 -11.49
C LYS A 39 7.36 11.74 -11.83
N LEU A 40 7.92 11.06 -12.84
CA LEU A 40 7.49 9.70 -13.19
C LEU A 40 7.80 8.71 -12.07
N PHE A 41 8.97 8.85 -11.45
CA PHE A 41 9.36 8.02 -10.31
C PHE A 41 8.45 8.26 -9.10
N GLU A 42 8.16 9.53 -8.77
CA GLU A 42 7.24 9.87 -7.68
C GLU A 42 5.84 9.28 -7.91
N ALA A 43 5.29 9.42 -9.13
CA ALA A 43 3.98 8.88 -9.48
C ALA A 43 3.94 7.34 -9.35
N GLN A 44 4.98 6.63 -9.81
CA GLN A 44 5.07 5.18 -9.64
C GLN A 44 5.18 4.77 -8.17
N ARG A 45 5.97 5.50 -7.38
CA ARG A 45 6.13 5.25 -5.95
C ARG A 45 4.82 5.46 -5.21
N GLU A 46 4.10 6.54 -5.49
CA GLU A 46 2.79 6.82 -4.90
C GLU A 46 1.77 5.75 -5.26
N GLN A 47 1.76 5.28 -6.51
CA GLN A 47 0.88 4.18 -6.93
C GLN A 47 1.20 2.88 -6.18
N ALA A 48 2.48 2.54 -6.04
CA ALA A 48 2.91 1.35 -5.30
C ALA A 48 2.54 1.44 -3.82
N VAL A 49 2.84 2.57 -3.16
CA VAL A 49 2.50 2.78 -1.74
C VAL A 49 0.99 2.80 -1.53
N GLY A 50 0.24 3.50 -2.38
CA GLY A 50 -1.22 3.57 -2.31
C GLY A 50 -1.88 2.20 -2.42
N SER A 51 -1.35 1.31 -3.28
CA SER A 51 -1.87 -0.06 -3.41
C SER A 51 -1.68 -0.89 -2.13
N VAL A 52 -0.52 -0.78 -1.48
CA VAL A 52 -0.22 -1.50 -0.24
C VAL A 52 -1.06 -0.96 0.92
N ASP A 53 -1.16 0.37 1.02
CA ASP A 53 -1.94 1.03 2.07
C ASP A 53 -3.43 0.70 1.96
N GLN A 54 -3.96 0.63 0.74
CA GLN A 54 -5.35 0.23 0.52
C GLN A 54 -5.59 -1.22 0.95
N ILE A 55 -4.74 -2.15 0.50
CA ILE A 55 -4.83 -3.57 0.90
C ILE A 55 -4.76 -3.71 2.41
N ARG A 56 -3.84 -2.98 3.07
CA ARG A 56 -3.71 -2.99 4.53
C ARG A 56 -4.96 -2.44 5.21
N LYS A 57 -5.53 -1.33 4.73
CA LYS A 57 -6.77 -0.76 5.28
C LYS A 57 -7.93 -1.74 5.17
N GLU A 58 -8.05 -2.44 4.04
CA GLU A 58 -9.07 -3.47 3.84
C GLU A 58 -8.88 -4.67 4.79
N GLN A 59 -7.64 -5.09 5.06
CA GLN A 59 -7.35 -6.18 5.99
C GLN A 59 -7.57 -5.84 7.46
N VAL A 60 -7.27 -4.60 7.87
CA VAL A 60 -7.39 -4.15 9.27
C VAL A 60 -8.82 -3.70 9.60
N GLY A 61 -9.56 -3.18 8.61
CA GLY A 61 -10.88 -2.62 8.81
C GLY A 61 -10.84 -1.33 9.64
N THR A 62 -11.87 -1.12 10.46
CA THR A 62 -12.04 0.07 11.31
C THR A 62 -11.47 -0.10 12.72
N ALA A 63 -10.93 -1.29 13.03
CA ALA A 63 -10.48 -1.69 14.37
C ALA A 63 -11.58 -1.61 15.45
N ASP A 64 -12.85 -1.53 15.05
CA ASP A 64 -13.97 -1.54 15.98
C ASP A 64 -14.20 -2.95 16.58
N ARG A 65 -14.73 -2.99 17.81
CA ARG A 65 -15.02 -4.25 18.51
C ARG A 65 -16.10 -5.07 17.80
N SER A 66 -16.93 -4.44 16.97
CA SER A 66 -17.92 -5.14 16.15
C SER A 66 -17.29 -6.00 15.04
N GLU A 67 -16.15 -5.56 14.48
CA GLU A 67 -15.46 -6.22 13.36
C GLU A 67 -14.48 -7.32 13.79
N LYS A 68 -14.43 -7.66 15.08
CA LYS A 68 -13.52 -8.70 15.59
C LYS A 68 -13.75 -10.05 14.90
N ILE A 69 -12.70 -10.62 14.33
CA ILE A 69 -12.75 -11.96 13.73
C ILE A 69 -12.67 -13.08 14.78
N ARG A 70 -12.14 -12.79 15.98
CA ARG A 70 -11.93 -13.77 17.04
C ARG A 70 -12.01 -13.14 18.42
N THR A 71 -12.49 -13.90 19.40
CA THR A 71 -12.55 -13.53 20.81
C THR A 71 -11.78 -14.55 21.64
N TYR A 72 -10.84 -14.06 22.44
CA TYR A 72 -10.05 -14.83 23.39
C TYR A 72 -10.61 -14.54 24.79
N ASN A 73 -11.21 -15.55 25.43
CA ASN A 73 -11.78 -15.45 26.77
C ASN A 73 -10.91 -16.25 27.75
N PHE A 74 -10.06 -15.55 28.50
CA PHE A 74 -9.11 -16.16 29.45
C PHE A 74 -9.82 -16.83 30.65
N PRO A 75 -10.80 -16.18 31.34
CA PRO A 75 -11.53 -16.84 32.43
C PRO A 75 -12.23 -18.15 32.05
N ASP A 76 -12.74 -18.24 30.82
CA ASP A 76 -13.45 -19.44 30.31
C ASP A 76 -12.51 -20.42 29.58
N ASP A 77 -11.21 -20.14 29.49
CA ASP A 77 -10.23 -20.87 28.67
C ASP A 77 -10.73 -21.16 27.24
N ARG A 78 -11.31 -20.14 26.57
CA ARG A 78 -12.02 -20.32 25.30
C ARG A 78 -11.63 -19.32 24.23
N ILE A 79 -11.42 -19.85 23.02
CA ILE A 79 -11.28 -19.07 21.79
C ILE A 79 -12.54 -19.24 20.94
N THR A 80 -13.12 -18.16 20.44
CA THR A 80 -14.27 -18.17 19.52
C THR A 80 -13.90 -17.43 18.25
N ASP A 81 -13.96 -18.08 17.09
CA ASP A 81 -13.76 -17.44 15.79
C ASP A 81 -15.11 -17.16 15.14
N HIS A 82 -15.37 -15.88 14.86
CA HIS A 82 -16.66 -15.40 14.35
C HIS A 82 -16.83 -15.62 12.86
N ARG A 83 -15.75 -15.92 12.12
CA ARG A 83 -15.82 -16.18 10.67
C ARG A 83 -16.42 -17.55 10.37
N ILE A 84 -16.12 -18.54 11.22
CA ILE A 84 -16.61 -19.93 11.06
C ILE A 84 -17.53 -20.37 12.21
N GLY A 85 -17.77 -19.53 13.21
CA GLY A 85 -18.62 -19.84 14.37
C GLY A 85 -18.09 -20.93 15.31
N LYS A 86 -16.82 -21.32 15.17
CA LYS A 86 -16.20 -22.42 15.91
C LYS A 86 -15.59 -21.93 17.23
N LYS A 87 -15.62 -22.82 18.23
CA LYS A 87 -15.07 -22.60 19.57
C LYS A 87 -13.97 -23.63 19.83
N TRP A 88 -12.89 -23.22 20.50
CA TRP A 88 -11.82 -24.09 20.96
C TRP A 88 -11.57 -23.82 22.45
N SER A 89 -11.15 -24.87 23.16
CA SER A 89 -10.63 -24.79 24.53
C SER A 89 -9.09 -24.87 24.53
N ASN A 90 -8.46 -24.79 25.71
CA ASN A 90 -7.01 -24.82 25.89
C ASN A 90 -6.32 -23.60 25.27
N LEU A 91 -6.82 -22.42 25.62
CA LEU A 91 -6.37 -21.12 25.13
C LEU A 91 -4.88 -20.90 25.38
N GLU A 92 -4.38 -21.23 26.58
CA GLU A 92 -2.96 -21.07 26.91
C GLU A 92 -2.07 -21.86 25.93
N LYS A 93 -2.38 -23.14 25.73
CA LYS A 93 -1.62 -24.01 24.82
C LYS A 93 -1.65 -23.53 23.37
N ILE A 94 -2.79 -23.00 22.91
CA ILE A 94 -2.92 -22.43 21.57
C ILE A 94 -2.06 -21.17 21.44
N LEU A 95 -2.05 -20.30 22.46
CA LEU A 95 -1.20 -19.11 22.47
C LEU A 95 0.29 -19.44 22.56
N GLU A 96 0.66 -20.59 23.15
CA GLU A 96 2.02 -21.11 23.19
C GLU A 96 2.50 -21.73 21.87
N GLY A 97 1.61 -21.87 20.87
CA GLY A 97 1.99 -22.26 19.51
C GLY A 97 1.23 -23.45 18.91
N ASP A 98 0.34 -24.11 19.64
CA ASP A 98 -0.52 -25.20 19.12
C ASP A 98 -1.68 -24.65 18.25
N PHE A 99 -1.33 -23.93 17.17
CA PHE A 99 -2.27 -23.21 16.31
C PHE A 99 -2.83 -24.05 15.15
N ASP A 100 -2.27 -25.23 14.89
CA ASP A 100 -2.60 -26.07 13.75
C ASP A 100 -4.11 -26.39 13.69
N LYS A 101 -4.72 -26.67 14.84
CA LYS A 101 -6.17 -26.95 14.96
C LYS A 101 -7.05 -25.79 14.52
N ILE A 102 -6.56 -24.56 14.63
CA ILE A 102 -7.26 -23.37 14.15
C ILE A 102 -6.97 -23.19 12.66
N ALA A 103 -5.71 -23.29 12.23
CA ALA A 103 -5.31 -23.11 10.84
C ALA A 103 -5.98 -24.13 9.90
N ASP A 104 -6.04 -25.40 10.29
CA ASP A 104 -6.69 -26.47 9.52
C ASP A 104 -8.20 -26.27 9.38
N ALA A 105 -8.83 -25.51 10.27
CA ALA A 105 -10.26 -25.20 10.16
C ALA A 105 -10.57 -24.14 9.08
N PHE A 106 -9.55 -23.49 8.50
CA PHE A 106 -9.66 -22.51 7.41
C PHE A 106 -9.21 -23.06 6.05
N LYS A 107 -8.77 -24.31 5.98
CA LYS A 107 -8.53 -25.04 4.73
C LYS A 107 -9.84 -25.57 4.18
#